data_AF-A0A968WUR8-F1
#
_entry.id   AF-A0A968WUR8-F1
#
_cell.length_a   1.000
_cell.length_b   1.000
_cell.length_c   1.000
_cell.angle_alpha   90.00
_cell.angle_beta   90.00
_cell.angle_gamma   90.00
#
_symmetry.space_group_name_H-M   'P 1'
#
loop_
_entity.id
_entity.type
_entity.pdbx_description
1 polymer ?
#
loop_
_entity_poly.entity_id
_entity_poly.type
_entity_poly.pdbx_seq_one_letter_code
_entity_poly.pdbx_strand_id
1 'polypeptide(L)' 'MHVMFLATPTMWVHCQIDADGKLVNRQIHQRGDQGDPQLLTFPDGSVRVGNSIPYDEKAVKAASGKVRKASDRPGISY' A
#
# COMPACT_ATOMS: atom_id res chain seq x y z
N MET A 1 13.76 -11.93 8.60
CA MET A 1 12.65 -11.48 9.49
C MET A 1 11.59 -10.78 8.65
N HIS A 2 10.32 -11.10 8.86
CA HIS A 2 9.19 -10.41 8.23
C HIS A 2 8.46 -9.59 9.30
N VAL A 3 8.24 -8.31 9.03
CA VAL A 3 7.52 -7.41 9.94
C VAL A 3 6.40 -6.76 9.15
N MET A 4 5.21 -6.74 9.74
CA MET A 4 4.09 -5.98 9.20
C MET A 4 3.51 -5.07 10.27
N PHE A 5 3.27 -3.81 9.91
CA PHE A 5 2.75 -2.79 10.82
C PHE A 5 1.86 -1.81 10.07
N LEU A 6 0.94 -1.19 10.81
CA LEU A 6 0.07 -0.14 10.32
C LEU A 6 0.87 1.17 10.25
N ALA A 7 1.09 1.70 9.05
CA ALA A 7 1.88 2.93 8.83
C ALA A 7 1.01 4.19 8.77
N THR A 8 -0.22 4.05 8.26
CA THR A 8 -1.28 5.07 8.30
C THR A 8 -2.59 4.38 8.68
N PRO A 9 -3.68 5.10 9.01
CA PRO A 9 -4.94 4.48 9.43
C PRO A 9 -5.54 3.46 8.45
N THR A 10 -5.08 3.43 7.20
CA THR A 10 -5.60 2.56 6.14
C THR A 10 -4.51 1.84 5.32
N MET A 11 -3.23 1.93 5.72
CA MET A 11 -2.12 1.33 4.97
C MET A 11 -1.16 0.57 5.87
N TRP A 12 -0.80 -0.64 5.42
CA TRP A 12 0.13 -1.54 6.08
C TRP A 12 1.43 -1.60 5.31
N VAL A 13 2.54 -1.69 6.02
CA VAL A 13 3.86 -1.86 5.44
C VAL A 13 4.39 -3.23 5.83
N HIS A 14 4.74 -4.01 4.82
CA HIS A 14 5.46 -5.28 4.96
C HIS A 14 6.94 -5.05 4.65
N CYS A 15 7.80 -5.29 5.63
CA CYS A 15 9.25 -5.24 5.47
C CYS A 15 9.86 -6.63 5.60
N GLN A 16 10.80 -6.94 4.71
CA GLN A 16 11.69 -8.06 4.84
C GLN A 16 13.06 -7.56 5.26
N ILE A 17 13.60 -8.13 6.32
CA ILE A 17 14.89 -7.78 6.93
C ILE A 17 15.78 -9.02 6.90
N ASP A 18 17.02 -8.86 6.45
CA ASP A 18 18.01 -9.94 6.39
C ASP A 18 18.64 -10.24 7.77
N ALA A 19 19.59 -11.17 7.80
CA ALA A 19 20.27 -11.58 9.02
C ALA A 19 21.19 -10.49 9.61
N ASP A 20 21.65 -9.55 8.78
CA ASP A 20 22.48 -8.43 9.20
C ASP A 20 21.63 -7.24 9.70
N GLY A 21 20.30 -7.38 9.70
CA GLY A 21 19.36 -6.33 10.10
C GLY A 21 19.09 -5.30 9.01
N LYS A 22 19.50 -5.54 7.75
CA LYS A 22 19.23 -4.62 6.64
C LYS A 22 17.85 -4.89 6.04
N LEU A 23 17.17 -3.82 5.66
CA LEU A 23 15.91 -3.90 4.94
C LEU A 23 16.18 -4.28 3.48
N VAL A 24 15.70 -5.46 3.06
CA VAL A 24 15.91 -6.00 1.71
C VAL A 24 14.69 -5.86 0.81
N ASN A 25 13.49 -5.74 1.39
CA ASN A 25 12.26 -5.51 0.65
C ASN A 25 11.27 -4.70 1.48
N ARG A 26 10.48 -3.86 0.81
CA ARG A 26 9.37 -3.12 1.39
C ARG A 26 8.20 -3.11 0.42
N GLN A 27 7.05 -3.55 0.90
CA GLN A 27 5.79 -3.54 0.17
C GLN A 27 4.73 -2.78 0.99
N ILE A 28 3.86 -2.07 0.28
CA ILE A 28 2.78 -1.28 0.88
C ILE A 28 1.46 -1.91 0.46
N HIS A 29 0.57 -2.07 1.43
CA HIS A 29 -0.68 -2.80 1.30
C HIS A 29 -1.84 -1.93 1.79
N GLN A 30 -2.95 -1.96 1.06
CA GLN A 30 -4.23 -1.44 1.52
C GLN A 30 -5.12 -2.61 2.00
N ARG A 31 -6.09 -2.27 2.85
CA ARG A 31 -7.10 -3.22 3.36
C ARG A 31 -7.88 -3.82 2.19
N GLY A 32 -7.98 -5.14 2.15
CA GLY A 32 -8.87 -5.85 1.23
C GLY A 32 -10.27 -6.06 1.81
N ASP A 33 -11.17 -6.63 1.00
CA ASP A 33 -12.58 -6.83 1.40
C ASP A 33 -12.76 -7.80 2.57
N GLN A 34 -11.82 -8.73 2.76
CA GLN A 34 -11.88 -9.76 3.80
C GLN A 34 -11.21 -9.35 5.13
N GLY A 35 -10.84 -8.08 5.27
CA GLY A 35 -10.26 -7.53 6.50
C GLY A 35 -8.81 -7.10 6.35
N ASP A 36 -8.12 -7.00 7.49
CA ASP A 36 -6.75 -6.49 7.55
C ASP A 36 -5.74 -7.41 6.86
N PRO A 37 -4.71 -6.84 6.22
CA PRO A 37 -3.57 -7.61 5.73
C PRO A 37 -2.96 -8.46 6.85
N GLN A 38 -2.61 -9.71 6.54
CA GLN A 38 -1.96 -10.63 7.47
C GLN A 38 -0.79 -11.36 6.81
N LEU A 39 0.25 -11.64 7.60
CA LEU A 39 1.37 -12.48 7.15
C LEU A 39 0.93 -13.95 7.18
N LEU A 40 1.16 -14.64 6.07
CA LEU A 40 0.86 -16.06 5.89
C LEU A 40 2.14 -16.80 5.58
N THR A 41 2.40 -17.88 6.33
CA THR A 41 3.51 -18.80 6.09
C THR A 41 3.04 -19.94 5.22
N PHE A 42 3.74 -20.18 4.11
CA PHE A 42 3.44 -21.26 3.17
C PHE A 42 4.32 -22.49 3.43
N PRO A 43 3.92 -23.70 2.98
CA PRO A 43 4.70 -24.92 3.16
C PRO A 43 6.09 -24.90 2.52
N ASP A 44 6.30 -24.03 1.53
CA ASP A 44 7.60 -23.79 0.88
C ASP A 44 8.54 -22.91 1.74
N GLY A 45 8.12 -22.51 2.94
CA GLY A 45 8.87 -21.61 3.82
C GLY A 45 8.76 -20.14 3.42
N SER A 46 8.03 -19.80 2.36
CA SER A 46 7.81 -18.41 1.97
C SER A 46 6.77 -17.74 2.86
N VAL A 47 6.97 -16.44 3.11
CA VAL A 47 5.99 -15.59 3.80
C VAL A 47 5.40 -14.61 2.80
N ARG A 48 4.08 -14.55 2.72
CA ARG A 48 3.34 -13.64 1.83
C ARG A 48 2.25 -12.90 2.59
N VAL A 49 1.71 -11.85 1.97
CA VAL A 49 0.65 -11.04 2.57
C VAL A 49 -0.70 -11.45 2.00
N GLY A 50 -1.58 -11.95 2.86
CA GLY A 50 -3.00 -12.22 2.55
C GLY A 50 -3.88 -11.00 2.80
N ASN A 51 -5.15 -11.05 2.37
CA ASN A 51 -6.18 -10.02 2.60
C ASN A 51 -5.74 -8.59 2.25
N SER A 52 -4.98 -8.43 1.17
CA SER A 52 -4.41 -7.13 0.82
C SER A 52 -4.54 -6.76 -0.65
N ILE A 53 -4.60 -5.46 -0.89
CA ILE A 53 -4.46 -4.86 -2.21
C ILE A 53 -3.07 -4.20 -2.27
N PRO A 54 -2.14 -4.66 -3.14
CA PRO A 54 -0.84 -4.01 -3.30
C PRO A 54 -1.00 -2.55 -3.73
N TYR A 55 -0.30 -1.66 -3.05
CA TYR A 55 -0.32 -0.24 -3.38
C TYR A 55 0.55 0.05 -4.61
N ASP A 56 -0.05 0.62 -5.66
CA ASP A 56 0.65 1.12 -6.84
C ASP A 56 0.67 2.65 -6.85
N GLU A 57 1.83 3.22 -6.55
CA GLU A 57 2.06 4.67 -6.58
C GLU A 57 1.78 5.31 -7.95
N LYS A 58 2.03 4.58 -9.04
CA LYS A 58 1.86 5.12 -10.40
C LYS A 58 0.37 5.25 -10.73
N ALA A 59 -0.41 4.23 -10.39
CA ALA A 59 -1.86 4.26 -10.56
C ALA A 59 -2.51 5.40 -9.76
N VAL A 60 -2.06 5.64 -8.53
CA VAL A 60 -2.59 6.71 -7.67
C VAL A 60 -2.25 8.10 -8.21
N LYS A 61 -1.00 8.31 -8.65
CA LYS A 61 -0.61 9.57 -9.30
C LYS A 61 -1.43 9.82 -10.57
N ALA A 62 -1.64 8.79 -11.39
CA ALA A 62 -2.46 8.91 -12.59
C ALA A 62 -3.94 9.22 -12.28
N ALA A 63 -4.52 8.63 -11.22
CA ALA A 63 -5.87 8.92 -10.78
C ALA A 63 -6.02 10.35 -10.24
N SER A 64 -5.04 10.84 -9.46
CA SER A 64 -5.05 12.22 -8.96
C SER A 64 -5.04 13.27 -10.09
N GLY A 65 -4.40 12.97 -11.22
CA GLY A 65 -4.38 13.84 -12.40
C GLY A 65 -5.73 14.00 -13.10
N LYS A 66 -6.72 13.14 -12.81
CA LYS A 66 -8.08 13.24 -13.37
C LYS A 66 -8.98 14.21 -12.60
N VAL A 67 -8.57 14.61 -11.39
CA VAL A 67 -9.34 15.55 -10.57
C VAL A 67 -8.98 16.97 -10.99
N ARG A 68 -9.94 17.71 -11.55
CA ARG A 68 -9.74 19.12 -11.88
C ARG A 68 -9.54 19.92 -10.60
N LYS A 69 -8.62 20.89 -10.64
CA LYS A 69 -8.41 21.80 -9.52
C LYS A 69 -9.62 22.71 -9.35
N ALA A 70 -9.86 23.18 -8.13
CA ALA A 70 -10.92 24.17 -7.87
C ALA A 70 -10.73 25.47 -8.68
N SER A 71 -9.48 25.81 -9.01
CA SER A 71 -9.12 26.92 -9.91
C SER A 71 -9.54 26.72 -11.37
N ASP A 72 -9.79 25.47 -11.79
CA ASP A 72 -10.22 25.15 -13.14
C ASP A 72 -11.74 25.33 -13.32
N ARG A 73 -12.42 25.82 -12.27
CA ARG A 73 -13.84 26.16 -12.33
C ARG A 73 -14.02 27.38 -13.25
N PRO A 74 -14.93 27.32 -14.25
CA PRO A 74 -15.20 28.48 -15.10
C PRO A 74 -15.68 29.66 -14.25
N GLY A 75 -15.23 30.87 -14.62
CA GLY A 75 -15.65 32.11 -13.99
C GLY A 75 -17.17 32.27 -14.12
N ILE A 76 -17.80 32.76 -13.06
CA ILE A 76 -19.24 33.06 -13.07
C ILE A 76 -19.42 34.33 -13.92
N SER A 77 -20.02 34.21 -15.10
CA SER A 77 -20.48 35.36 -15.90
C SER A 77 -21.90 35.74 -15.49
N TYR A 78 -22.12 37.01 -15.15
CA TYR A 78 -23.44 37.63 -14.98
C TYR A 78 -23.84 38.35 -16.27
#